data_AF-A0A520LTH0-F1
#
_entry.id   AF-A0A520LTH0-F1
#
_cell.length_a   1.000
_cell.length_b   1.000
_cell.length_c   1.000
_cell.angle_alpha   90.00
_cell.angle_beta   90.00
_cell.angle_gamma   90.00
#
_symmetry.space_group_name_H-M   'P 1'
#
loop_
_entity.id
_entity.type
_entity.pdbx_description
1 polymer ?
#
loop_
_entity_poly.entity_id
_entity_poly.type
_entity_poly.pdbx_seq_one_letter_code
_entity_poly.pdbx_strand_id
1 'polypeptide(L)'
;MIFKKNKHLTRLVALIILASCSTTFKNLNLNSAKSLQEDSPKDFLEIYDYQSYFYNDLEIIQATIDNEMLDQKALNDAKILKKNYQKILTKKNYFLELKPNHEYSKDLIELVYRLNLPVNILWDENNQIILPKNLLSQKINGFCSSIYDDAIASINQEINKNSDSALIIYSEEYKSFAESLKPENKNLVRIKYTGTNFQEFSAEILGVKFSEKRFNKISNLNPNQNLNFSPRPRSDFKQIIIILNPQEYKSMIPALRYHGGSDFIYLNFISSLEEINTPLQLLDYEDSWTPASIYLTS
;
A
#
# COMPACT_ATOMS: atom_id res chain seq x y z
N MET A 1 8.79 -30.33 30.85
CA MET A 1 8.91 -31.07 29.58
C MET A 1 9.01 -30.04 28.46
N ILE A 2 10.23 -29.83 27.94
CA ILE A 2 10.57 -28.73 27.03
C ILE A 2 10.22 -29.15 25.60
N PHE A 3 9.24 -28.50 24.98
CA PHE A 3 9.01 -28.65 23.54
C PHE A 3 9.95 -27.72 22.77
N LYS A 4 10.86 -28.32 22.00
CA LYS A 4 11.76 -27.67 21.05
C LYS A 4 10.95 -26.87 20.02
N LYS A 5 11.19 -25.55 19.97
CA LYS A 5 10.70 -24.64 18.92
C LYS A 5 11.28 -25.07 17.56
N ASN A 6 10.42 -25.52 16.65
CA ASN A 6 10.81 -25.85 15.28
C ASN A 6 10.85 -24.56 14.44
N LYS A 7 12.02 -23.92 14.42
CA LYS A 7 12.30 -22.61 13.79
C LYS A 7 12.12 -22.60 12.26
N HIS A 8 11.89 -23.77 11.64
CA HIS A 8 11.71 -23.92 10.20
C HIS A 8 10.24 -23.83 9.76
N LEU A 9 9.28 -24.15 10.63
CA LEU A 9 7.85 -24.10 10.29
C LEU A 9 7.33 -22.65 10.21
N THR A 10 7.83 -21.76 11.07
CA THR A 10 7.48 -20.33 11.07
C THR A 10 8.03 -19.59 9.85
N ARG A 11 9.12 -20.08 9.25
CA ARG A 11 9.68 -19.50 8.01
C ARG A 11 8.93 -19.94 6.75
N LEU A 12 8.26 -21.09 6.79
CA LEU A 12 7.51 -21.62 5.65
C LEU A 12 6.13 -20.94 5.53
N VAL A 13 5.50 -20.57 6.65
CA VAL A 13 4.27 -19.78 6.66
C VAL A 13 4.51 -18.32 6.24
N ALA A 14 5.67 -17.75 6.57
CA ALA A 14 6.04 -16.39 6.13
C ALA A 14 6.34 -16.28 4.62
N LEU A 15 6.68 -17.39 3.95
CA LEU A 15 6.93 -17.42 2.50
C LEU A 15 5.66 -17.60 1.67
N ILE A 16 4.61 -18.23 2.23
CA ILE A 16 3.34 -18.45 1.51
C ILE A 16 2.47 -17.18 1.50
N ILE A 17 2.64 -16.27 2.47
CA ILE A 17 1.88 -15.00 2.56
C ILE A 17 2.35 -13.96 1.52
N LEU A 18 3.44 -14.18 0.80
CA LEU A 18 3.94 -13.28 -0.26
C LEU A 18 3.55 -13.71 -1.69
N ALA A 19 2.74 -14.77 -1.87
CA ALA A 19 2.47 -15.34 -3.19
C ALA A 19 1.04 -15.12 -3.72
N SER A 20 0.16 -14.47 -2.98
CA SER A 20 -1.21 -14.18 -3.44
C SER A 20 -1.44 -12.67 -3.51
N CYS A 21 -1.38 -12.16 -4.74
CA CYS A 21 -1.79 -10.83 -5.19
C CYS A 21 -0.83 -9.64 -4.94
N SER A 22 0.40 -9.73 -5.43
CA SER A 22 1.14 -8.53 -5.87
C SER A 22 2.33 -8.88 -6.78
N THR A 23 2.20 -8.68 -8.09
CA THR A 23 3.37 -8.33 -8.91
C THR A 23 3.58 -6.83 -8.83
N THR A 24 4.06 -6.36 -7.68
CA THR A 24 4.70 -5.05 -7.55
C THR A 24 6.08 -5.30 -6.97
N PHE A 25 7.07 -5.29 -7.86
CA PHE A 25 8.47 -5.35 -7.46
C PHE A 25 8.80 -4.07 -6.70
N LYS A 26 9.28 -4.24 -5.46
CA LYS A 26 9.88 -3.23 -4.59
C LYS A 26 10.65 -2.15 -5.37
N ASN A 27 10.14 -0.92 -5.35
CA ASN A 27 10.96 0.28 -5.49
C ASN A 27 11.38 0.71 -4.08
N LEU A 28 12.53 0.21 -3.62
CA LEU A 28 13.20 0.70 -2.41
C LEU A 28 14.72 0.64 -2.66
N ASN A 29 15.33 1.82 -2.59
CA ASN A 29 16.75 2.15 -2.76
C ASN A 29 17.34 2.07 -4.17
N LEU A 30 17.16 3.19 -4.89
CA LEU A 30 18.10 3.73 -5.86
C LEU A 30 19.38 4.21 -5.12
N ASN A 31 20.11 3.26 -4.57
CA ASN A 31 21.56 3.36 -4.63
C ASN A 31 21.93 2.57 -5.88
N SER A 32 22.63 3.21 -6.80
CA SER A 32 23.26 2.61 -7.97
C SER A 32 24.27 1.55 -7.52
N ALA A 33 23.77 0.41 -7.06
CA ALA A 33 24.50 -0.84 -7.11
C ALA A 33 24.63 -1.14 -8.60
N LYS A 34 25.76 -0.69 -9.15
CA LYS A 34 26.36 -1.14 -10.39
C LYS A 34 26.19 -2.67 -10.43
N SER A 35 25.13 -3.13 -11.10
CA SER A 35 24.95 -4.51 -11.49
C SER A 35 26.00 -4.77 -12.57
N LEU A 36 27.25 -4.88 -12.15
CA LEU A 36 28.21 -5.71 -12.84
C LEU A 36 27.71 -7.13 -12.58
N GLN A 37 26.78 -7.60 -13.40
CA GLN A 37 26.79 -9.02 -13.73
C GLN A 37 28.18 -9.25 -14.30
N GLU A 38 29.01 -10.01 -13.60
CA GLU A 38 30.16 -10.63 -14.22
C GLU A 38 29.61 -11.44 -15.39
N ASP A 39 29.80 -10.93 -16.60
CA ASP A 39 29.54 -11.64 -17.84
C ASP A 39 30.43 -12.89 -17.82
N SER A 40 29.88 -14.03 -17.36
CA SER A 40 30.50 -15.31 -17.63
C SER A 40 30.53 -15.47 -19.15
N PRO A 41 31.70 -15.71 -19.78
CA PRO A 41 31.78 -15.79 -21.23
C PRO A 41 30.89 -16.92 -21.71
N LYS A 42 29.90 -16.58 -22.55
CA LYS A 42 28.98 -17.55 -23.17
C LYS A 42 29.73 -18.43 -24.15
N ASP A 43 29.36 -19.69 -24.24
CA ASP A 43 29.86 -20.56 -25.31
C ASP A 43 29.16 -20.22 -26.64
N PHE A 44 29.83 -20.46 -27.77
CA PHE A 44 29.31 -20.16 -29.10
C PHE A 44 27.96 -20.86 -29.39
N LEU A 45 27.75 -22.05 -28.83
CA LEU A 45 26.49 -22.79 -28.94
C LEU A 45 25.35 -22.09 -28.19
N GLU A 46 25.62 -21.44 -27.06
CA GLU A 46 24.60 -20.70 -26.30
C GLU A 46 24.17 -19.42 -27.03
N ILE A 47 25.05 -18.87 -27.88
CA ILE A 47 24.75 -17.69 -28.71
C ILE A 47 23.79 -18.06 -29.86
N TYR A 48 23.82 -19.31 -30.33
CA TYR A 48 22.92 -19.80 -31.38
C TYR A 48 21.44 -19.84 -30.96
N ASP A 49 21.18 -19.96 -29.67
CA ASP A 49 19.82 -20.06 -29.13
C ASP A 49 19.09 -18.70 -29.05
N TYR A 50 19.76 -17.60 -29.43
CA TYR A 50 19.18 -16.25 -29.45
C TYR A 50 18.52 -15.83 -28.13
N GLN A 51 19.05 -16.29 -26.99
CA GLN A 51 18.46 -16.03 -25.68
C GLN A 51 18.76 -14.65 -25.12
N SER A 52 19.75 -13.94 -25.66
CA SER A 52 20.13 -12.57 -25.27
C SER A 52 21.00 -11.94 -26.35
N TYR A 53 21.23 -10.62 -26.32
CA TYR A 53 22.09 -9.93 -27.30
C TYR A 53 23.04 -8.92 -26.63
N PHE A 54 24.34 -9.20 -26.66
CA PHE A 54 25.38 -8.32 -26.14
C PHE A 54 26.45 -8.00 -27.21
N TYR A 55 27.10 -6.85 -27.08
CA TYR A 55 28.21 -6.49 -27.98
C TYR A 55 29.39 -7.46 -27.88
N ASN A 56 29.67 -7.99 -26.69
CA ASN A 56 30.75 -8.95 -26.44
C ASN A 56 30.54 -10.29 -27.18
N ASP A 57 29.28 -10.67 -27.43
CA ASP A 57 28.97 -11.90 -28.18
C ASP A 57 29.49 -11.84 -29.63
N LEU A 58 29.61 -10.64 -30.21
CA LEU A 58 30.19 -10.47 -31.55
C LEU A 58 31.67 -10.87 -31.61
N GLU A 59 32.41 -10.67 -30.52
CA GLU A 59 33.81 -11.05 -30.43
C GLU A 59 33.96 -12.58 -30.36
N ILE A 60 33.07 -13.25 -29.62
CA ILE A 60 33.01 -14.71 -29.51
C ILE A 60 32.62 -15.34 -30.86
N ILE A 61 31.60 -14.79 -31.53
CA ILE A 61 31.20 -15.23 -32.87
C ILE A 61 32.37 -15.04 -33.87
N GLN A 62 33.07 -13.91 -33.81
CA GLN A 62 34.19 -13.64 -34.70
C GLN A 62 35.37 -14.57 -34.46
N ALA A 63 35.76 -14.78 -33.19
CA ALA A 63 36.81 -15.72 -32.82
C ALA A 63 36.49 -17.15 -33.30
N THR A 64 35.21 -17.55 -33.29
CA THR A 64 34.78 -18.86 -33.77
C THR A 64 34.83 -18.97 -35.30
N ILE A 65 34.53 -17.90 -36.03
CA ILE A 65 34.67 -17.85 -37.50
C ILE A 65 36.15 -17.90 -37.92
N ASP A 66 37.03 -17.27 -37.14
CA ASP A 66 38.47 -17.18 -37.42
C ASP A 66 39.21 -18.47 -37.02
N ASN A 67 38.66 -19.27 -36.10
CA ASN A 67 39.16 -20.59 -35.79
C ASN A 67 38.77 -21.54 -36.94
N GLU A 68 39.72 -21.89 -37.81
CA GLU A 68 39.55 -22.68 -39.05
C GLU A 68 39.05 -24.14 -38.85
N MET A 69 38.43 -24.46 -37.71
CA MET A 69 37.91 -25.78 -37.36
C MET A 69 36.45 -26.02 -37.78
N LEU A 70 35.78 -25.02 -38.38
CA LEU A 70 34.39 -25.15 -38.84
C LEU A 70 34.30 -25.76 -40.24
N ASP A 71 33.34 -26.68 -40.42
CA ASP A 71 32.98 -27.12 -41.76
C ASP A 71 32.32 -25.98 -42.57
N GLN A 72 32.21 -26.17 -43.89
CA GLN A 72 31.70 -25.13 -44.80
C GLN A 72 30.27 -24.66 -44.46
N LYS A 73 29.45 -25.55 -43.90
CA LYS A 73 28.06 -25.25 -43.53
C LYS A 73 28.01 -24.46 -42.22
N ALA A 74 28.72 -24.93 -41.20
CA ALA A 74 28.86 -24.27 -39.91
C ALA A 74 29.48 -22.87 -40.05
N LEU A 75 30.46 -22.72 -40.95
CA LEU A 75 31.06 -21.42 -41.28
C LEU A 75 30.04 -20.47 -41.91
N ASN A 76 29.18 -20.97 -42.79
CA ASN A 76 28.13 -20.16 -43.41
C ASN A 76 27.06 -19.74 -42.38
N ASP A 77 26.65 -20.67 -41.52
CA ASP A 77 25.66 -20.42 -40.47
C ASP A 77 26.22 -19.41 -39.43
N ALA A 78 27.51 -19.51 -39.06
CA ALA A 78 28.18 -18.55 -38.18
C ALA A 78 28.24 -17.13 -38.79
N LYS A 79 28.49 -17.03 -40.09
CA LYS A 79 28.46 -15.74 -40.82
C LYS A 79 27.05 -15.15 -40.86
N ILE A 80 26.02 -15.97 -41.02
CA ILE A 80 24.61 -15.55 -40.97
C ILE A 80 24.26 -15.07 -39.56
N LEU A 81 24.65 -15.83 -38.53
CA LEU A 81 24.46 -15.49 -37.12
C LEU A 81 25.09 -14.12 -36.82
N LYS A 82 26.36 -13.92 -37.19
CA LYS A 82 27.06 -12.63 -37.04
C LYS A 82 26.29 -11.49 -37.70
N LYS A 83 25.85 -11.69 -38.95
CA LYS A 83 25.10 -10.67 -39.70
C LYS A 83 23.76 -10.32 -39.04
N ASN A 84 23.05 -11.32 -38.51
CA ASN A 84 21.79 -11.12 -37.78
C ASN A 84 22.03 -10.37 -36.47
N TYR A 85 23.04 -10.77 -35.70
CA TYR A 85 23.42 -10.12 -34.44
C TYR A 85 23.80 -8.65 -34.66
N GLN A 86 24.64 -8.37 -35.67
CA GLN A 86 24.99 -7.01 -36.07
C GLN A 86 23.74 -6.21 -36.48
N LYS A 87 22.82 -6.80 -37.24
CA LYS A 87 21.57 -6.13 -37.64
C LYS A 87 20.69 -5.77 -36.43
N ILE A 88 20.63 -6.63 -35.42
CA ILE A 88 19.88 -6.40 -34.19
C ILE A 88 20.54 -5.29 -33.37
N LEU A 89 21.87 -5.36 -33.16
CA LEU A 89 22.62 -4.39 -32.36
C LEU A 89 22.80 -3.02 -33.01
N THR A 90 22.84 -2.94 -34.36
CA THR A 90 22.96 -1.67 -35.09
C THR A 90 21.74 -0.76 -34.96
N LYS A 91 20.58 -1.32 -34.59
CA LYS A 91 19.38 -0.52 -34.33
C LYS A 91 19.39 -0.09 -32.88
N LYS A 92 19.50 1.23 -32.67
CA LYS A 92 19.50 1.83 -31.33
C LYS A 92 18.23 1.48 -30.54
N ASN A 93 17.07 1.47 -31.21
CA ASN A 93 15.77 1.07 -30.67
C ASN A 93 14.84 0.61 -31.81
N TYR A 94 14.04 -0.42 -31.58
CA TYR A 94 12.82 -0.77 -32.33
C TYR A 94 11.61 -0.20 -31.58
N PHE A 95 10.55 0.17 -32.30
CA PHE A 95 9.28 0.54 -31.67
C PHE A 95 8.25 -0.52 -31.99
N LEU A 96 7.62 -1.05 -30.95
CA LEU A 96 6.54 -2.02 -31.07
C LEU A 96 5.29 -1.40 -30.46
N GLU A 97 4.28 -1.13 -31.28
CA GLU A 97 2.99 -0.68 -30.81
C GLU A 97 2.16 -1.89 -30.36
N LEU A 98 1.81 -1.95 -29.08
CA LEU A 98 1.00 -3.02 -28.51
C LEU A 98 -0.39 -2.50 -28.11
N LYS A 99 -1.41 -3.29 -28.42
CA LYS A 99 -2.77 -3.06 -27.93
C LYS A 99 -2.93 -3.77 -26.57
N PRO A 100 -3.35 -3.08 -25.50
CA PRO A 100 -3.50 -3.69 -24.17
C PRO A 100 -4.38 -4.94 -24.14
N ASN A 101 -5.39 -4.99 -25.02
CA ASN A 101 -6.40 -6.05 -25.06
C ASN A 101 -6.08 -7.17 -26.08
N HIS A 102 -4.89 -7.19 -26.65
CA HIS A 102 -4.48 -8.26 -27.57
C HIS A 102 -3.94 -9.45 -26.80
N GLU A 103 -4.35 -10.66 -27.18
CA GLU A 103 -4.05 -11.91 -26.45
C GLU A 103 -2.53 -12.16 -26.25
N TYR A 104 -1.70 -11.73 -27.20
CA TYR A 104 -0.24 -11.91 -27.15
C TYR A 104 0.54 -10.72 -26.56
N SER A 105 -0.12 -9.63 -26.16
CA SER A 105 0.61 -8.44 -25.70
C SER A 105 1.46 -8.71 -24.46
N LYS A 106 0.94 -9.52 -23.53
CA LYS A 106 1.68 -9.95 -22.33
C LYS A 106 2.92 -10.78 -22.70
N ASP A 107 2.75 -11.77 -23.57
CA ASP A 107 3.83 -12.67 -23.98
C ASP A 107 4.93 -11.92 -24.74
N LEU A 108 4.56 -10.94 -25.57
CA LEU A 108 5.50 -10.07 -26.28
C LEU A 108 6.27 -9.16 -25.34
N ILE A 109 5.62 -8.57 -24.34
CA ILE A 109 6.29 -7.78 -23.29
C ILE A 109 7.31 -8.67 -22.55
N GLU A 110 6.86 -9.83 -22.08
CA GLU A 110 7.73 -10.77 -21.36
C GLU A 110 8.94 -11.19 -22.20
N LEU A 111 8.73 -11.49 -23.48
CA LEU A 111 9.79 -11.90 -24.39
C LEU A 111 10.81 -10.78 -24.65
N VAL A 112 10.35 -9.54 -24.83
CA VAL A 112 11.23 -8.36 -24.99
C VAL A 112 12.15 -8.20 -23.79
N TYR A 113 11.60 -8.29 -22.57
CA TYR A 113 12.40 -8.17 -21.34
C TYR A 113 13.30 -9.38 -21.12
N ARG A 114 12.79 -10.61 -21.31
CA ARG A 114 13.55 -11.85 -21.08
C ARG A 114 14.75 -11.96 -21.99
N LEU A 115 14.62 -11.56 -23.25
CA LEU A 115 15.68 -11.64 -24.26
C LEU A 115 16.52 -10.35 -24.35
N ASN A 116 16.27 -9.36 -23.48
CA ASN A 116 16.92 -8.05 -23.50
C ASN A 116 16.94 -7.40 -24.90
N LEU A 117 15.80 -7.46 -25.60
CA LEU A 117 15.71 -6.93 -26.96
C LEU A 117 15.72 -5.39 -26.92
N PRO A 118 16.35 -4.72 -27.89
CA PRO A 118 16.33 -3.25 -27.99
C PRO A 118 14.97 -2.75 -28.53
N VAL A 119 13.85 -3.13 -27.91
CA VAL A 119 12.48 -2.80 -28.33
C VAL A 119 11.82 -1.89 -27.28
N ASN A 120 11.43 -0.70 -27.70
CA ASN A 120 10.57 0.20 -26.96
C ASN A 120 9.11 -0.12 -27.27
N ILE A 121 8.34 -0.41 -26.23
CA ILE A 121 6.91 -0.69 -26.37
C ILE A 121 6.15 0.63 -26.30
N LEU A 122 5.44 0.95 -27.37
CA LEU A 122 4.51 2.07 -27.43
C LEU A 122 3.11 1.57 -27.15
N TRP A 123 2.42 2.27 -26.27
CA TRP A 123 1.01 2.06 -25.98
C TRP A 123 0.26 3.15 -26.74
N ASP A 124 -0.80 2.79 -27.47
CA ASP A 124 -1.64 3.76 -28.18
C ASP A 124 -2.03 4.92 -27.24
N GLU A 125 -1.47 6.09 -27.50
CA GLU A 125 -1.62 7.28 -26.67
C GLU A 125 -3.09 7.75 -26.61
N ASN A 126 -3.94 7.30 -27.53
CA ASN A 126 -5.37 7.61 -27.53
C ASN A 126 -6.18 6.77 -26.52
N ASN A 127 -5.59 5.68 -26.00
CA ASN A 127 -6.17 4.82 -24.96
C ASN A 127 -5.42 4.96 -23.63
N GLN A 128 -4.87 6.16 -23.34
CA GLN A 128 -4.31 6.44 -22.03
C GLN A 128 -5.40 6.25 -20.97
N ILE A 129 -5.14 5.34 -20.03
CA ILE A 129 -5.92 5.27 -18.79
C ILE A 129 -5.75 6.64 -18.13
N ILE A 130 -6.79 7.46 -18.23
CA ILE A 130 -6.81 8.77 -17.57
C ILE A 130 -6.77 8.49 -16.07
N LEU A 131 -5.59 8.70 -15.48
CA LEU A 131 -5.45 8.59 -14.04
C LEU A 131 -6.29 9.71 -13.40
N PRO A 132 -7.15 9.38 -12.43
CA PRO A 132 -7.88 10.39 -11.70
C PRO A 132 -6.92 11.34 -11.00
N LYS A 133 -7.34 12.61 -10.82
CA LYS A 133 -6.53 13.60 -10.10
C LYS A 133 -6.24 13.18 -8.65
N ASN A 134 -7.14 12.41 -8.04
CA ASN A 134 -6.95 11.87 -6.71
C ASN A 134 -7.11 10.34 -6.74
N LEU A 135 -5.99 9.63 -6.63
CA LEU A 135 -5.95 8.16 -6.67
C LEU A 135 -6.55 7.49 -5.42
N LEU A 136 -6.69 8.24 -4.31
CA LEU A 136 -7.18 7.71 -3.05
C LEU A 136 -8.71 7.67 -3.01
N SER A 137 -9.35 8.74 -3.48
CA SER A 137 -10.81 8.91 -3.44
C SER A 137 -11.53 8.57 -4.74
N GLN A 138 -10.81 8.49 -5.87
CA GLN A 138 -11.42 8.20 -7.15
C GLN A 138 -11.03 6.81 -7.64
N LYS A 139 -12.03 6.12 -8.17
CA LYS A 139 -11.87 4.79 -8.77
C LYS A 139 -10.96 4.87 -10.00
N ILE A 140 -9.93 4.02 -10.03
CA ILE A 140 -9.06 3.84 -11.20
C ILE A 140 -9.72 2.82 -12.13
N ASN A 141 -9.69 3.06 -13.45
CA ASN A 141 -10.21 2.11 -14.42
C ASN A 141 -9.52 0.74 -14.26
N GLY A 142 -10.33 -0.32 -14.22
CA GLY A 142 -9.87 -1.69 -13.96
C GLY A 142 -9.94 -2.12 -12.49
N PHE A 143 -10.09 -1.18 -11.55
CA PHE A 143 -10.36 -1.50 -10.14
C PHE A 143 -11.87 -1.51 -9.86
N CYS A 144 -12.30 -2.12 -8.76
CA CYS A 144 -13.72 -2.16 -8.39
C CYS A 144 -14.18 -0.88 -7.67
N SER A 145 -13.28 -0.29 -6.88
CA SER A 145 -13.50 0.77 -5.89
C SER A 145 -12.24 1.64 -5.75
N SER A 146 -12.37 2.80 -5.11
CA SER A 146 -11.22 3.59 -4.65
C SER A 146 -10.67 3.08 -3.31
N ILE A 147 -9.48 3.54 -2.91
CA ILE A 147 -8.88 3.20 -1.61
C ILE A 147 -9.78 3.66 -0.46
N TYR A 148 -10.37 4.85 -0.59
CA TYR A 148 -11.29 5.39 0.41
C TYR A 148 -12.60 4.60 0.48
N ASP A 149 -13.14 4.16 -0.66
CA ASP A 149 -14.33 3.29 -0.66
C ASP A 149 -14.04 1.95 0.04
N ASP A 150 -12.88 1.36 -0.20
CA ASP A 150 -12.45 0.12 0.45
C ASP A 150 -12.25 0.29 1.96
N ALA A 151 -11.68 1.43 2.38
CA ALA A 151 -11.53 1.75 3.79
C ALA A 151 -12.89 1.94 4.47
N ILE A 152 -13.85 2.60 3.81
CA ILE A 152 -15.23 2.73 4.31
C ILE A 152 -15.91 1.37 4.43
N ALA A 153 -15.77 0.49 3.44
CA ALA A 153 -16.30 -0.86 3.51
C ALA A 153 -15.70 -1.65 4.69
N SER A 154 -14.39 -1.54 4.88
CA SER A 154 -13.66 -2.19 5.98
C SER A 154 -14.11 -1.67 7.35
N ILE A 155 -14.27 -0.36 7.51
CA ILE A 155 -14.79 0.25 8.73
C ILE A 155 -16.22 -0.21 9.01
N ASN A 156 -17.11 -0.22 8.01
CA ASN A 156 -18.48 -0.72 8.19
C ASN A 156 -18.49 -2.17 8.68
N GLN A 157 -17.63 -3.03 8.15
CA GLN A 157 -17.50 -4.41 8.60
C GLN A 157 -17.05 -4.49 10.07
N GLU A 158 -16.04 -3.71 10.47
CA GLU A 158 -15.57 -3.69 11.86
C GLU A 158 -16.59 -3.12 12.84
N ILE A 159 -17.31 -2.07 12.44
CA ILE A 159 -18.41 -1.54 13.23
C ILE A 159 -19.46 -2.63 13.43
N ASN A 160 -19.86 -3.35 12.37
CA ASN A 160 -20.91 -4.38 12.44
C ASN A 160 -20.55 -5.60 13.29
N LYS A 161 -19.27 -5.84 13.62
CA LYS A 161 -18.87 -6.95 14.52
C LYS A 161 -19.32 -6.75 15.97
N ASN A 162 -19.54 -5.51 16.39
CA ASN A 162 -20.06 -5.19 17.71
C ASN A 162 -21.53 -4.71 17.58
N SER A 163 -22.38 -4.89 18.58
CA SER A 163 -23.73 -4.34 18.62
C SER A 163 -23.82 -2.90 19.15
N ASP A 164 -22.75 -2.39 19.78
CA ASP A 164 -22.77 -1.08 20.45
C ASP A 164 -22.94 0.11 19.49
N SER A 165 -23.59 1.17 19.97
CA SER A 165 -23.63 2.47 19.27
C SER A 165 -22.21 3.01 19.05
N ALA A 166 -22.06 3.87 18.04
CA ALA A 166 -20.76 4.46 17.72
C ALA A 166 -20.84 5.97 17.53
N LEU A 167 -19.75 6.64 17.88
CA LEU A 167 -19.52 8.06 17.65
C LEU A 167 -18.62 8.21 16.43
N ILE A 168 -19.01 9.04 15.47
CA ILE A 168 -18.19 9.40 14.30
C ILE A 168 -17.76 10.85 14.46
N ILE A 169 -16.45 11.09 14.41
CA ILE A 169 -15.84 12.42 14.43
C ILE A 169 -15.25 12.66 13.05
N TYR A 170 -15.61 13.76 12.39
CA TYR A 170 -15.17 14.00 11.01
C TYR A 170 -14.78 15.45 10.72
N SER A 171 -13.83 15.65 9.82
CA SER A 171 -13.50 16.97 9.23
C SER A 171 -14.45 17.26 8.06
N GLU A 172 -14.70 18.53 7.76
CA GLU A 172 -15.67 18.91 6.71
C GLU A 172 -15.37 18.26 5.34
N GLU A 173 -14.09 18.16 4.98
CA GLU A 173 -13.66 17.58 3.70
C GLU A 173 -13.98 16.08 3.56
N TYR A 174 -14.18 15.37 4.67
CA TYR A 174 -14.58 13.95 4.68
C TYR A 174 -16.05 13.73 5.05
N LYS A 175 -16.89 14.78 5.02
CA LYS A 175 -18.31 14.68 5.38
C LYS A 175 -19.05 13.62 4.58
N SER A 176 -18.82 13.55 3.26
CA SER A 176 -19.44 12.54 2.39
C SER A 176 -19.09 11.11 2.82
N PHE A 177 -17.84 10.87 3.21
CA PHE A 177 -17.37 9.59 3.70
C PHE A 177 -17.99 9.25 5.07
N ALA A 178 -18.08 10.22 5.98
CA ALA A 178 -18.75 10.06 7.27
C ALA A 178 -20.26 9.74 7.13
N GLU A 179 -20.92 10.30 6.12
CA GLU A 179 -22.33 10.03 5.79
C GLU A 179 -22.51 8.67 5.08
N SER A 180 -21.48 8.20 4.37
CA SER A 180 -21.49 6.88 3.71
C SER A 180 -21.40 5.70 4.68
N LEU A 181 -20.91 5.91 5.91
CA LEU A 181 -20.96 4.92 6.98
C LEU A 181 -22.41 4.66 7.39
N LYS A 182 -22.89 3.47 7.04
CA LYS A 182 -24.25 2.98 7.32
C LYS A 182 -24.19 1.55 7.87
N PRO A 183 -23.64 1.36 9.08
CA PRO A 183 -23.69 0.09 9.77
C PRO A 183 -25.14 -0.32 10.02
N GLU A 184 -25.39 -1.62 9.97
CA GLU A 184 -26.72 -2.18 10.11
C GLU A 184 -27.18 -2.05 11.57
N ASN A 185 -28.42 -1.57 11.77
CA ASN A 185 -29.09 -1.57 13.08
C ASN A 185 -28.34 -0.84 14.22
N LYS A 186 -27.59 0.23 13.92
CA LYS A 186 -26.86 1.02 14.92
C LYS A 186 -27.23 2.49 14.96
N ASN A 187 -27.31 3.02 16.18
CA ASN A 187 -27.35 4.45 16.40
C ASN A 187 -25.94 5.03 16.20
N LEU A 188 -25.81 5.89 15.20
CA LEU A 188 -24.60 6.64 14.92
C LEU A 188 -24.78 8.10 15.29
N VAL A 189 -23.94 8.57 16.21
CA VAL A 189 -23.82 10.00 16.49
C VAL A 189 -22.69 10.53 15.62
N ARG A 190 -22.99 11.48 14.74
CA ARG A 190 -21.98 12.13 13.88
C ARG A 190 -21.71 13.53 14.42
N ILE A 191 -20.45 13.84 14.67
CA ILE A 191 -20.00 15.14 15.17
C ILE A 191 -18.91 15.65 14.23
N LYS A 192 -19.14 16.82 13.65
CA LYS A 192 -18.10 17.53 12.92
C LYS A 192 -17.08 18.08 13.91
N TYR A 193 -15.80 17.89 13.62
CA TYR A 193 -14.75 18.63 14.32
C TYR A 193 -14.77 20.10 13.86
N THR A 194 -15.05 21.00 14.81
CA THR A 194 -15.07 22.46 14.59
C THR A 194 -14.13 23.17 15.55
N GLY A 195 -13.35 22.43 16.35
CA GLY A 195 -12.55 22.97 17.43
C GLY A 195 -11.25 23.60 16.94
N THR A 196 -10.78 24.59 17.67
CA THR A 196 -9.37 25.02 17.63
C THR A 196 -8.52 24.23 18.64
N ASN A 197 -9.16 23.57 19.62
CA ASN A 197 -8.49 22.81 20.68
C ASN A 197 -9.05 21.38 20.79
N PHE A 198 -8.18 20.39 20.51
CA PHE A 198 -8.50 18.97 20.53
C PHE A 198 -8.85 18.42 21.92
N GLN A 199 -8.18 18.90 22.97
CA GLN A 199 -8.44 18.47 24.35
C GLN A 199 -9.82 18.91 24.79
N GLU A 200 -10.13 20.19 24.56
CA GLU A 200 -11.41 20.75 24.93
C GLU A 200 -12.57 20.06 24.17
N PHE A 201 -12.39 19.85 22.87
CA PHE A 201 -13.35 19.12 22.04
C PHE A 201 -13.56 17.71 22.58
N SER A 202 -12.48 16.95 22.79
CA SER A 202 -12.52 15.56 23.28
C SER A 202 -13.20 15.46 24.65
N ALA A 203 -12.89 16.36 25.58
CA ALA A 203 -13.54 16.42 26.89
C ALA A 203 -15.06 16.66 26.81
N GLU A 204 -15.48 17.45 25.83
CA GLU A 204 -16.89 17.78 25.63
C GLU A 204 -17.66 16.61 25.02
N ILE A 205 -17.17 16.04 23.92
CA ILE A 205 -17.85 14.94 23.22
C ILE A 205 -17.91 13.66 24.06
N LEU A 206 -16.90 13.40 24.89
CA LEU A 206 -16.85 12.28 25.82
C LEU A 206 -17.59 12.55 27.13
N GLY A 207 -18.16 13.74 27.33
CA GLY A 207 -18.95 14.09 28.51
C GLY A 207 -18.14 14.37 29.78
N VAL A 208 -16.81 14.46 29.70
CA VAL A 208 -15.92 14.77 30.83
C VAL A 208 -16.23 16.14 31.41
N LYS A 209 -16.47 17.16 30.57
CA LYS A 209 -16.89 18.50 31.03
C LYS A 209 -18.18 18.46 31.84
N PHE A 210 -19.12 17.57 31.50
CA PHE A 210 -20.36 17.42 32.28
C PHE A 210 -20.09 16.77 33.63
N SER A 211 -19.23 15.75 33.66
CA SER A 211 -18.76 15.12 34.89
C SER A 211 -18.06 16.12 35.82
N GLU A 212 -17.24 17.02 35.28
CA GLU A 212 -16.57 18.08 36.04
C GLU A 212 -17.57 19.10 36.61
N LYS A 213 -18.52 19.59 35.80
CA LYS A 213 -19.59 20.48 36.28
C LYS A 213 -20.40 19.84 37.41
N ARG A 214 -20.67 18.54 37.32
CA ARG A 214 -21.36 17.79 38.37
C ARG A 214 -20.51 17.67 39.63
N PHE A 215 -19.23 17.35 39.50
CA PHE A 215 -18.29 17.28 40.61
C PHE A 215 -18.20 18.61 41.37
N ASN A 216 -18.05 19.73 40.66
CA ASN A 216 -17.99 21.06 41.27
C ASN A 216 -19.27 21.39 42.06
N LYS A 217 -20.44 21.03 41.53
CA LYS A 217 -21.71 21.18 42.27
C LYS A 217 -21.74 20.35 43.55
N ILE A 218 -21.28 19.10 43.49
CA ILE A 218 -21.26 18.20 44.67
C ILE A 218 -20.25 18.71 45.71
N SER A 219 -19.04 19.10 45.28
CA SER A 219 -18.01 19.63 46.17
C SER A 219 -18.45 20.92 46.86
N ASN A 220 -19.16 21.80 46.15
CA ASN A 220 -19.70 23.03 46.73
C ASN A 220 -20.83 22.79 47.75
N LEU A 221 -21.57 21.68 47.61
CA LEU A 221 -22.60 21.29 48.59
C LEU A 221 -22.00 20.67 49.87
N ASN A 222 -20.77 20.17 49.81
CA ASN A 222 -20.10 19.56 50.95
C ASN A 222 -18.64 20.02 51.07
N PRO A 223 -18.40 21.30 51.42
CA PRO A 223 -17.07 21.90 51.42
C PRO A 223 -16.11 21.31 52.47
N ASN A 224 -16.63 20.56 53.45
CA ASN A 224 -15.85 20.00 54.55
C ASN A 224 -15.26 18.62 54.23
N GLN A 225 -15.50 18.08 53.04
CA GLN A 225 -14.95 16.80 52.59
C GLN A 225 -14.06 16.98 51.38
N ASN A 226 -12.86 16.39 51.43
CA ASN A 226 -11.97 16.30 50.28
C ASN A 226 -12.45 15.17 49.37
N LEU A 227 -13.18 15.52 48.33
CA LEU A 227 -13.63 14.58 47.31
C LEU A 227 -12.59 14.47 46.19
N ASN A 228 -12.28 13.25 45.76
CA ASN A 228 -11.44 13.02 44.59
C ASN A 228 -12.28 13.02 43.32
N PHE A 229 -11.84 13.76 42.29
CA PHE A 229 -12.49 13.75 40.99
C PHE A 229 -11.96 12.62 40.12
N SER A 230 -12.85 11.74 39.68
CA SER A 230 -12.58 10.76 38.63
C SER A 230 -13.62 10.93 37.54
N PRO A 231 -13.28 11.59 36.42
CA PRO A 231 -14.22 11.82 35.34
C PRO A 231 -14.66 10.49 34.74
N ARG A 232 -15.97 10.29 34.62
CA ARG A 232 -16.53 9.15 33.90
C ARG A 232 -16.89 9.58 32.48
N PRO A 233 -16.28 8.99 31.44
CA PRO A 233 -16.68 9.26 30.08
C PRO A 233 -18.05 8.65 29.78
N ARG A 234 -18.63 9.05 28.65
CA ARG A 234 -19.89 8.51 28.13
C ARG A 234 -19.83 6.99 27.97
N SER A 235 -20.98 6.34 28.12
CA SER A 235 -21.11 4.88 28.05
C SER A 235 -22.19 4.41 27.08
N ASP A 236 -22.87 5.36 26.42
CA ASP A 236 -23.91 5.09 25.42
C ASP A 236 -23.34 4.65 24.06
N PHE A 237 -22.03 4.77 23.87
CA PHE A 237 -21.28 4.21 22.75
C PHE A 237 -19.97 3.58 23.25
N LYS A 238 -19.43 2.64 22.47
CA LYS A 238 -18.16 1.94 22.76
C LYS A 238 -17.13 2.06 21.64
N GLN A 239 -17.54 2.57 20.49
CA GLN A 239 -16.69 2.75 19.32
C GLN A 239 -16.63 4.23 18.96
N ILE A 240 -15.42 4.72 18.66
CA ILE A 240 -15.17 6.05 18.14
C ILE A 240 -14.49 5.89 16.79
N ILE A 241 -15.19 6.29 15.72
CA ILE A 241 -14.68 6.33 14.37
C ILE A 241 -14.20 7.74 14.08
N ILE A 242 -12.94 7.85 13.67
CA ILE A 242 -12.25 9.11 13.45
C ILE A 242 -12.00 9.19 11.95
N ILE A 243 -12.51 10.24 11.30
CA ILE A 243 -12.38 10.51 9.86
C ILE A 243 -11.90 11.96 9.68
N LEU A 244 -10.62 12.18 9.94
CA LEU A 244 -10.05 13.52 9.99
C LEU A 244 -9.06 13.78 8.86
N ASN A 245 -8.62 15.03 8.75
CA ASN A 245 -7.44 15.32 7.93
C ASN A 245 -6.17 14.78 8.62
N PRO A 246 -5.12 14.47 7.85
CA PRO A 246 -3.94 13.80 8.41
C PRO A 246 -3.24 14.62 9.52
N GLN A 247 -3.30 15.95 9.46
CA GLN A 247 -2.72 16.84 10.48
C GLN A 247 -3.51 16.81 11.81
N GLU A 248 -4.84 16.70 11.74
CA GLU A 248 -5.72 16.67 12.90
C GLU A 248 -5.59 15.36 13.69
N TYR A 249 -5.32 14.23 13.03
CA TYR A 249 -5.18 12.93 13.70
C TYR A 249 -4.12 12.92 14.81
N LYS A 250 -2.97 13.54 14.55
CA LYS A 250 -1.83 13.61 15.47
C LYS A 250 -2.21 14.19 16.83
N SER A 251 -3.20 15.10 16.86
CA SER A 251 -3.66 15.73 18.10
C SER A 251 -4.96 15.13 18.62
N MET A 252 -5.85 14.66 17.73
CA MET A 252 -7.14 14.11 18.11
C MET A 252 -7.00 12.79 18.88
N ILE A 253 -6.22 11.83 18.38
CA ILE A 253 -6.11 10.50 19.01
C ILE A 253 -5.60 10.61 20.46
N PRO A 254 -4.50 11.33 20.74
CA PRO A 254 -4.04 11.52 22.11
C PRO A 254 -5.07 12.23 23.01
N ALA A 255 -5.79 13.23 22.49
CA ALA A 255 -6.81 13.95 23.25
C ALA A 255 -8.02 13.08 23.62
N LEU A 256 -8.49 12.26 22.67
CA LEU A 256 -9.55 11.30 22.92
C LEU A 256 -9.14 10.25 23.95
N ARG A 257 -7.88 9.80 23.93
CA ARG A 257 -7.36 8.83 24.90
C ARG A 257 -7.12 9.42 26.27
N TYR A 258 -6.67 10.66 26.34
CA TYR A 258 -6.49 11.34 27.62
C TYR A 258 -7.81 11.37 28.43
N HIS A 259 -8.94 11.55 27.74
CA HIS A 259 -10.26 11.62 28.36
C HIS A 259 -11.05 10.30 28.37
N GLY A 260 -10.82 9.41 27.40
CA GLY A 260 -11.56 8.17 27.22
C GLY A 260 -10.79 6.90 27.56
N GLY A 261 -9.47 6.97 27.69
CA GLY A 261 -8.60 5.84 28.02
C GLY A 261 -8.84 4.64 27.11
N SER A 262 -8.93 3.46 27.72
CA SER A 262 -9.27 2.19 27.05
C SER A 262 -10.76 1.86 27.10
N ASP A 263 -11.63 2.82 27.45
CA ASP A 263 -13.09 2.60 27.52
C ASP A 263 -13.73 2.48 26.13
N PHE A 264 -13.00 2.87 25.08
CA PHE A 264 -13.47 2.92 23.69
C PHE A 264 -12.53 2.19 22.73
N ILE A 265 -13.11 1.65 21.66
CA ILE A 265 -12.38 1.16 20.49
C ILE A 265 -12.23 2.32 19.50
N TYR A 266 -10.99 2.68 19.18
CA TYR A 266 -10.67 3.75 18.24
C TYR A 266 -10.44 3.18 16.84
N LEU A 267 -11.31 3.55 15.90
CA LEU A 267 -11.22 3.19 14.49
C LEU A 267 -10.83 4.43 13.68
N ASN A 268 -9.73 4.36 12.93
CA ASN A 268 -9.25 5.44 12.10
C ASN A 268 -9.59 5.18 10.64
N PHE A 269 -9.91 6.25 9.92
CA PHE A 269 -9.92 6.26 8.46
C PHE A 269 -8.50 6.24 7.89
N ILE A 270 -8.37 5.75 6.67
CA ILE A 270 -7.07 5.54 6.01
C ILE A 270 -6.26 6.84 5.83
N SER A 271 -6.94 8.00 5.81
CA SER A 271 -6.29 9.32 5.76
C SER A 271 -5.34 9.57 6.93
N SER A 272 -5.51 8.85 8.05
CA SER A 272 -4.58 8.94 9.18
C SER A 272 -3.14 8.54 8.82
N LEU A 273 -2.94 7.78 7.74
CA LEU A 273 -1.63 7.27 7.34
C LEU A 273 -0.92 8.12 6.29
N GLU A 274 -1.58 9.13 5.72
CA GLU A 274 -1.07 9.86 4.54
C GLU A 274 0.12 10.78 4.83
N GLU A 275 0.23 11.30 6.05
CA GLU A 275 1.30 12.23 6.44
C GLU A 275 2.25 11.66 7.50
N ILE A 276 2.38 10.33 7.52
CA ILE A 276 3.36 9.64 8.36
C ILE A 276 4.71 9.66 7.63
N ASN A 277 5.60 10.52 8.13
CA ASN A 277 6.91 10.76 7.52
C ASN A 277 8.03 9.99 8.23
N THR A 278 7.83 9.59 9.49
CA THR A 278 8.82 8.84 10.26
C THR A 278 8.16 7.67 11.02
N PRO A 279 8.86 6.54 11.20
CA PRO A 279 8.31 5.40 11.94
C PRO A 279 7.88 5.75 13.38
N LEU A 280 8.52 6.73 14.02
CA LEU A 280 8.14 7.17 15.37
C LEU A 280 6.73 7.76 15.42
N GLN A 281 6.23 8.36 14.34
CA GLN A 281 4.86 8.90 14.28
C GLN A 281 3.79 7.81 14.33
N LEU A 282 4.14 6.53 14.10
CA LEU A 282 3.20 5.42 14.27
C LEU A 282 2.84 5.18 15.74
N LEU A 283 3.65 5.64 16.69
CA LEU A 283 3.38 5.50 18.12
C LEU A 283 2.12 6.26 18.54
N ASP A 284 1.82 7.39 17.89
CA ASP A 284 0.60 8.15 18.15
C ASP A 284 -0.68 7.36 17.83
N TYR A 285 -0.55 6.29 17.03
CA TYR A 285 -1.62 5.38 16.62
C TYR A 285 -1.62 4.03 17.37
N GLU A 286 -0.68 3.78 18.28
CA GLU A 286 -0.62 2.54 19.09
C GLU A 286 -1.94 2.31 19.80
N ASP A 287 -2.56 1.12 19.81
CA ASP A 287 -3.92 0.88 20.37
C ASP A 287 -5.07 1.62 19.64
N SER A 288 -4.86 2.02 18.39
CA SER A 288 -5.94 2.37 17.46
C SER A 288 -5.84 1.50 16.22
N TRP A 289 -6.97 1.28 15.56
CA TRP A 289 -7.01 0.42 14.39
C TRP A 289 -7.40 1.22 13.16
N THR A 290 -6.62 1.09 12.09
CA THR A 290 -6.95 1.59 10.75
C THR A 290 -7.30 0.41 9.83
N PRO A 291 -8.59 0.10 9.61
CA PRO A 291 -9.01 -0.91 8.64
C PRO A 291 -8.78 -0.38 7.21
N ALA A 292 -7.80 -0.94 6.51
CA ALA A 292 -7.40 -0.44 5.19
C ALA A 292 -8.13 -1.14 4.02
N SER A 293 -8.29 -2.46 4.08
CA SER A 293 -9.00 -3.23 3.06
C SER A 293 -9.40 -4.61 3.59
N ILE A 294 -10.60 -5.05 3.22
CA ILE A 294 -11.09 -6.42 3.45
C ILE A 294 -10.31 -7.46 2.64
N TYR A 295 -9.68 -7.05 1.53
CA TYR A 295 -8.94 -7.94 0.63
C TYR A 295 -7.49 -8.17 1.08
N LEU A 296 -6.99 -7.37 2.04
CA LEU A 296 -5.64 -7.51 2.60
C LEU A 296 -5.64 -8.35 3.89
N THR A 297 -6.81 -8.65 4.46
CA THR A 297 -6.96 -9.31 5.75
C THR A 297 -7.48 -10.75 5.67
N SER A 298 -7.71 -11.27 4.45
CA SER A 298 -8.13 -12.65 4.16
C SER A 298 -6.97 -13.61 3.92
#